data_AF-A0A945AUW3-F1
#
_entry.id   AF-A0A945AUW3-F1
#
_cell.length_a   1.000
_cell.length_b   1.000
_cell.length_c   1.000
_cell.angle_alpha   90.00
_cell.angle_beta   90.00
_cell.angle_gamma   90.00
#
_symmetry.space_group_name_H-M   'P 1'
#
loop_
_entity.id
_entity.type
_entity.pdbx_description
1 polymer ?
#
loop_
_entity_poly.entity_id
_entity_poly.type
_entity_poly.pdbx_seq_one_letter_code
_entity_poly.pdbx_strand_id
1 'polypeptide(L)'
;ETWFLRQHPKVRNLPFQEQVSNVERTNARILCIDGGMTAPELRAWKSQFSAPVEALPQEEKAAWLAKLKGVSLSSDAFFPFRDNIDQASKRGVNFIVQPGGSNRDEEVISASDEYEMVMAFSGIRLFHH
;
A
#
# COMPACT_ATOMS: atom_id res chain seq x y z
N GLU A 1 -0.19 -0.19 1.05
CA GLU A 1 -0.36 -1.54 0.44
C GLU A 1 -1.83 -1.91 0.26
N THR A 2 -2.65 -1.86 1.31
CA THR A 2 -4.08 -2.20 1.28
C THR A 2 -4.87 -1.51 0.15
N TRP A 3 -4.62 -0.23 -0.11
CA TRP A 3 -5.25 0.50 -1.23
C TRP A 3 -5.07 -0.19 -2.58
N PHE A 4 -3.88 -0.71 -2.87
CA PHE A 4 -3.58 -1.36 -4.15
C PHE A 4 -4.12 -2.80 -4.17
N LEU A 5 -4.04 -3.51 -3.05
CA LEU A 5 -4.58 -4.86 -2.90
C LEU A 5 -6.12 -4.90 -3.05
N ARG A 6 -6.83 -3.83 -2.68
CA ARG A 6 -8.28 -3.68 -2.96
C ARG A 6 -8.63 -3.69 -4.44
N GLN A 7 -7.67 -3.39 -5.31
CA GLN A 7 -7.84 -3.40 -6.76
C GLN A 7 -7.55 -4.79 -7.37
N HIS A 8 -7.03 -5.74 -6.59
CA HIS A 8 -6.78 -7.11 -7.05
C HIS A 8 -8.08 -7.75 -7.56
N PRO A 9 -8.09 -8.44 -8.73
CA PRO A 9 -9.31 -9.00 -9.31
C PRO A 9 -10.10 -9.89 -8.35
N LYS A 10 -9.43 -10.76 -7.56
CA LYS A 10 -10.09 -11.62 -6.57
C LYS A 10 -10.75 -10.85 -5.42
N VAL A 11 -10.25 -9.66 -5.08
CA VAL A 11 -10.83 -8.81 -4.02
C VAL A 11 -11.95 -7.93 -4.58
N ARG A 12 -11.74 -7.38 -5.78
CA ARG A 12 -12.71 -6.51 -6.45
C ARG A 12 -13.97 -7.28 -6.84
N ASN A 13 -13.80 -8.50 -7.36
CA ASN A 13 -14.86 -9.34 -7.92
C ASN A 13 -15.33 -10.43 -6.95
N LEU A 14 -15.31 -10.16 -5.64
CA LEU A 14 -15.88 -11.06 -4.66
C LEU A 14 -17.37 -11.31 -4.95
N PRO A 15 -17.82 -12.57 -5.00
CA PRO A 15 -19.19 -12.94 -5.37
C PRO A 15 -20.14 -12.74 -4.18
N PHE A 16 -20.45 -11.49 -3.84
CA PHE A 16 -21.38 -11.16 -2.76
C PHE A 16 -22.81 -11.59 -3.07
N GLN A 17 -23.56 -11.97 -2.04
CA GLN A 17 -25.01 -12.12 -2.13
C GLN A 17 -25.68 -10.74 -2.27
N GLU A 18 -26.87 -10.70 -2.89
CA GLU A 18 -27.53 -9.44 -3.25
C GLU A 18 -27.85 -8.56 -2.03
N GLN A 19 -28.23 -9.18 -0.91
CA GLN A 19 -28.64 -8.51 0.32
C GLN A 19 -27.50 -7.91 1.15
N VAL A 20 -26.23 -8.16 0.80
CA VAL A 20 -25.08 -7.63 1.56
C VAL A 20 -24.90 -6.15 1.26
N SER A 21 -24.87 -5.32 2.30
CA SER A 21 -24.74 -3.86 2.18
C SER A 21 -23.35 -3.43 1.70
N ASN A 22 -23.23 -2.19 1.20
CA ASN A 22 -21.93 -1.67 0.74
C ASN A 22 -20.87 -1.58 1.85
N VAL A 23 -21.28 -1.35 3.10
CA VAL A 23 -20.38 -1.31 4.25
C VAL A 23 -19.82 -2.70 4.54
N GLU A 24 -20.69 -3.71 4.60
CA GLU A 24 -20.29 -5.11 4.80
C GLU A 24 -19.39 -5.62 3.66
N ARG A 25 -19.72 -5.28 2.41
CA ARG A 25 -18.87 -5.58 1.25
C ARG A 25 -17.46 -4.99 1.37
N THR A 26 -17.36 -3.77 1.90
CA THR A 26 -16.06 -3.11 2.12
C THR A 26 -15.26 -3.81 3.21
N ASN A 27 -15.90 -4.15 4.33
CA ASN A 27 -15.27 -4.86 5.44
C ASN A 27 -14.82 -6.27 5.01
N ALA A 28 -15.67 -7.00 4.28
CA ALA A 28 -15.34 -8.32 3.75
C ALA A 28 -14.15 -8.30 2.77
N ARG A 29 -14.00 -7.24 1.97
CA ARG A 29 -12.82 -7.04 1.12
C ARG A 29 -11.54 -6.81 1.91
N ILE A 30 -11.62 -6.03 3.00
CA ILE A 30 -10.47 -5.80 3.90
C ILE A 30 -10.08 -7.13 4.56
N LEU A 31 -11.04 -7.89 5.08
CA LEU A 31 -10.81 -9.22 5.65
C LEU A 31 -10.18 -10.20 4.64
N CYS A 32 -10.60 -10.15 3.36
CA CYS A 32 -9.97 -10.92 2.29
C CYS A 32 -8.47 -10.61 2.12
N ILE A 33 -8.10 -9.33 2.32
CA ILE A 33 -6.72 -8.86 2.21
C ILE A 33 -5.93 -9.17 3.48
N ASP A 34 -6.48 -8.93 4.67
CA ASP A 34 -5.75 -9.10 5.93
C ASP A 34 -5.54 -10.60 6.22
N GLY A 35 -6.54 -11.44 5.93
CA GLY A 35 -6.54 -12.85 6.28
C GLY A 35 -6.64 -13.07 7.79
N GLY A 36 -6.11 -14.18 8.29
CA GLY A 36 -5.96 -14.43 9.73
C GLY A 36 -7.28 -14.55 10.53
N MET A 37 -8.40 -14.81 9.88
CA MET A 37 -9.71 -14.92 10.54
C MET A 37 -9.77 -16.11 11.48
N THR A 38 -10.39 -15.93 12.65
CA THR A 38 -10.77 -17.04 13.52
C THR A 38 -11.82 -17.93 12.85
N ALA A 39 -11.97 -19.18 13.32
CA ALA A 39 -12.97 -20.08 12.74
C ALA A 39 -14.41 -19.53 12.74
N PRO A 40 -14.89 -18.84 13.80
CA PRO A 40 -16.20 -18.16 13.77
C PRO A 40 -16.28 -17.03 12.75
N GLU A 41 -15.28 -16.17 12.67
CA GLU A 41 -15.22 -15.06 11.71
C GLU A 41 -15.20 -15.58 10.28
N LEU A 42 -14.43 -16.63 10.00
CA LEU A 42 -14.37 -17.24 8.68
C LEU A 42 -15.74 -17.77 8.25
N ARG A 43 -16.54 -18.32 9.17
CA ARG A 43 -17.92 -18.76 8.87
C ARG A 43 -18.82 -17.57 8.54
N ALA A 44 -18.80 -16.52 9.36
CA ALA A 44 -19.61 -15.31 9.15
C ALA A 44 -19.18 -14.52 7.89
N TRP A 45 -17.90 -14.56 7.54
CA TRP A 45 -17.39 -13.98 6.32
C TRP A 45 -17.84 -14.81 5.10
N LYS A 46 -17.68 -16.13 5.14
CA LYS A 46 -18.11 -17.03 4.06
C LYS A 46 -19.61 -16.98 3.77
N SER A 47 -20.46 -16.71 4.77
CA SER A 47 -21.91 -16.62 4.57
C SER A 47 -22.35 -15.41 3.74
N GLN A 48 -21.48 -14.44 3.48
CA GLN A 48 -21.78 -13.25 2.66
C GLN A 48 -21.66 -13.50 1.15
N PHE A 49 -21.14 -14.66 0.72
CA PHE A 49 -20.85 -14.95 -0.67
C PHE A 49 -21.78 -15.99 -1.28
N SER A 50 -22.00 -15.91 -2.59
CA SER A 50 -22.81 -16.86 -3.38
C SER A 50 -21.98 -18.04 -3.91
N ALA A 51 -20.65 -17.95 -3.86
CA ALA A 51 -19.73 -19.02 -4.24
C ALA A 51 -18.60 -19.15 -3.20
N PRO A 52 -17.87 -20.29 -3.16
CA PRO A 52 -16.73 -20.46 -2.26
C PRO A 52 -15.64 -19.41 -2.51
N VAL A 53 -15.21 -18.75 -1.44
CA VAL A 53 -14.13 -17.74 -1.47
C VAL A 53 -13.09 -18.09 -0.42
N GLU A 54 -11.83 -17.88 -0.78
CA GLU A 54 -10.67 -17.95 0.10
C GLU A 54 -10.04 -16.56 0.27
N ALA A 55 -9.38 -16.34 1.41
CA ALA A 55 -8.58 -15.14 1.60
C ALA A 55 -7.44 -15.08 0.57
N LEU A 56 -7.02 -13.87 0.21
CA LEU A 56 -5.98 -13.68 -0.78
C LEU A 56 -4.66 -14.31 -0.29
N PRO A 57 -4.05 -15.27 -1.01
CA PRO A 57 -2.81 -15.90 -0.58
C PRO A 57 -1.66 -14.90 -0.50
N GLN A 58 -0.70 -15.12 0.41
CA GLN A 58 0.42 -14.21 0.61
C GLN A 58 1.29 -14.05 -0.65
N GLU A 59 1.46 -15.13 -1.41
CA GLU A 59 2.21 -15.13 -2.68
C GLU A 59 1.52 -14.24 -3.73
N GLU A 60 0.19 -14.31 -3.84
CA GLU A 60 -0.57 -13.44 -4.75
C GLU A 60 -0.54 -11.98 -4.31
N LYS A 61 -0.55 -11.70 -2.99
CA LYS A 61 -0.37 -10.34 -2.48
C LYS A 61 1.00 -9.80 -2.90
N ALA A 62 2.06 -10.56 -2.68
CA ALA A 62 3.41 -10.15 -3.03
C ALA A 62 3.56 -9.92 -4.54
N ALA A 63 3.06 -10.86 -5.36
CA ALA A 63 3.08 -10.74 -6.82
C ALA A 63 2.26 -9.55 -7.33
N TRP A 64 1.14 -9.23 -6.68
CA TRP A 64 0.36 -8.04 -7.01
C TRP A 64 1.09 -6.77 -6.63
N LEU A 65 1.57 -6.65 -5.38
CA LEU A 65 2.30 -5.48 -4.88
C LEU A 65 3.56 -5.18 -5.70
N ALA A 66 4.25 -6.21 -6.21
CA ALA A 66 5.42 -6.05 -7.09
C ALA A 66 5.10 -5.32 -8.41
N LYS A 67 3.82 -5.26 -8.81
CA LYS A 67 3.38 -4.50 -10.00
C LYS A 67 3.13 -3.03 -9.70
N LEU A 68 3.10 -2.62 -8.43
CA LEU A 68 2.90 -1.23 -8.06
C LEU A 68 4.14 -0.42 -8.45
N LYS A 69 3.95 0.55 -9.33
CA LYS A 69 4.99 1.47 -9.82
C LYS A 69 4.37 2.84 -10.11
N GLY A 70 5.21 3.86 -10.26
CA GLY A 70 4.79 5.22 -10.59
C GLY A 70 4.18 5.98 -9.42
N VAL A 71 4.45 5.55 -8.18
CA VAL A 71 3.93 6.24 -6.99
C VAL A 71 4.77 7.49 -6.73
N SER A 72 4.10 8.59 -6.39
CA SER A 72 4.75 9.82 -5.93
C SER A 72 4.65 9.94 -4.41
N LEU A 73 5.75 10.33 -3.78
CA LEU A 73 5.86 10.55 -2.34
C LEU A 73 6.25 12.01 -2.06
N SER A 74 5.60 12.62 -1.09
CA SER A 74 5.93 13.96 -0.59
C SER A 74 6.17 13.89 0.91
N SER A 75 7.24 14.54 1.38
CA SER A 75 7.53 14.73 2.81
C SER A 75 7.41 16.21 3.18
N ASP A 76 6.79 16.50 4.32
CA ASP A 76 6.64 17.85 4.87
C ASP A 76 7.93 18.37 5.53
N ALA A 77 8.78 17.44 5.97
CA ALA A 77 10.11 17.64 6.51
C ALA A 77 11.18 16.92 5.67
N PHE A 78 12.45 17.19 5.97
CA PHE A 78 13.53 16.49 5.31
C PHE A 78 13.62 15.02 5.76
N PHE A 79 14.15 14.15 4.88
CA PHE A 79 14.45 12.77 5.27
C PHE A 79 15.77 12.73 6.06
N PRO A 80 15.78 12.20 7.29
CA PRO A 80 17.00 12.17 8.09
C PRO A 80 17.99 11.09 7.62
N PHE A 81 17.48 9.99 7.05
CA PHE A 81 18.28 8.82 6.66
C PHE A 81 17.71 8.15 5.39
N ARG A 82 18.55 7.34 4.73
CA ARG A 82 18.20 6.60 3.50
C ARG A 82 17.11 5.54 3.67
N ASP A 83 16.86 5.08 4.89
CA ASP A 83 15.86 4.06 5.21
C ASP A 83 14.45 4.41 4.70
N ASN A 84 14.12 5.70 4.68
CA ASN A 84 12.88 6.22 4.09
C ASN A 84 12.79 5.90 2.58
N ILE A 85 13.90 6.01 1.86
CA ILE A 85 14.01 5.70 0.43
C ILE A 85 13.95 4.18 0.21
N ASP A 86 14.64 3.40 1.05
CA ASP A 86 14.60 1.93 1.02
C ASP A 86 13.17 1.38 1.28
N GLN A 87 12.36 2.09 2.06
CA GLN A 87 10.95 1.75 2.28
C GLN A 87 10.03 2.24 1.15
N ALA A 88 10.34 3.39 0.57
CA ALA A 88 9.62 3.93 -0.58
C ALA A 88 9.76 3.01 -1.81
N SER A 89 10.95 2.44 -2.05
CA SER A 89 11.22 1.56 -3.19
C SER A 89 10.34 0.30 -3.18
N LYS A 90 10.15 -0.30 -2.01
CA LYS A 90 9.27 -1.46 -1.80
C LYS A 90 7.80 -1.18 -2.11
N ARG A 91 7.42 0.09 -2.20
CA ARG A 91 6.04 0.54 -2.45
C ARG A 91 5.84 1.14 -3.83
N GLY A 92 6.79 0.95 -4.74
CA GLY A 92 6.67 1.39 -6.13
C GLY A 92 6.83 2.89 -6.33
N VAL A 93 7.49 3.57 -5.39
CA VAL A 93 7.77 5.00 -5.51
C VAL A 93 8.80 5.23 -6.60
N ASN A 94 8.52 6.18 -7.50
CA ASN A 94 9.44 6.63 -8.54
C ASN A 94 9.73 8.13 -8.46
N PHE A 95 8.90 8.88 -7.75
CA PHE A 95 9.02 10.33 -7.66
C PHE A 95 8.92 10.76 -6.21
N ILE A 96 9.89 11.55 -5.74
CA ILE A 96 9.97 12.02 -4.36
C ILE A 96 10.13 13.54 -4.36
N VAL A 97 9.40 14.22 -3.47
CA VAL A 97 9.66 15.62 -3.12
C VAL A 97 9.84 15.77 -1.61
N GLN A 98 10.89 16.49 -1.21
CA GLN A 98 11.19 16.80 0.19
C GLN A 98 11.84 18.19 0.31
N PRO A 99 11.84 18.85 1.48
CA PRO A 99 12.37 20.21 1.63
C PRO A 99 13.89 20.35 1.43
N GLY A 100 14.67 19.31 1.74
CA GLY A 100 16.12 19.36 1.87
C GLY A 100 16.57 19.96 3.21
N GLY A 101 17.88 19.91 3.46
CA GLY A 101 18.51 20.47 4.67
C GLY A 101 18.85 19.43 5.74
N SER A 102 18.97 18.15 5.36
CA SER A 102 19.55 17.13 6.22
C SER A 102 21.07 17.18 6.15
N ASN A 103 21.76 16.93 7.27
CA ASN A 103 23.21 16.71 7.25
C ASN A 103 23.60 15.45 6.45
N ARG A 104 22.62 14.62 6.06
CA ARG A 104 22.80 13.37 5.31
C ARG A 104 22.08 13.38 3.96
N ASP A 105 21.80 14.56 3.38
CA ASP A 105 21.11 14.65 2.09
C ASP A 105 21.86 13.86 0.99
N GLU A 106 23.19 13.84 0.98
CA GLU A 106 23.98 13.06 0.00
C GLU A 106 23.68 11.55 0.08
N GLU A 107 23.51 11.00 1.29
CA GLU A 107 23.15 9.59 1.50
C GLU A 107 21.75 9.29 0.95
N VAL A 108 20.82 10.22 1.15
CA VAL A 108 19.42 10.12 0.70
C VAL A 108 19.32 10.26 -0.83
N ILE A 109 20.10 11.16 -1.43
CA ILE A 109 20.19 11.33 -2.89
C ILE A 109 20.79 10.08 -3.51
N SER A 110 21.92 9.59 -3.01
CA SER A 110 22.55 8.36 -3.50
C SER A 110 21.60 7.17 -3.46
N ALA A 111 20.85 7.01 -2.36
CA ALA A 111 19.85 5.94 -2.27
C ALA A 111 18.72 6.12 -3.30
N SER A 112 18.32 7.36 -3.61
CA SER A 112 17.29 7.61 -4.63
C SER A 112 17.79 7.24 -6.02
N ASP A 113 19.03 7.58 -6.34
CA ASP A 113 19.69 7.20 -7.59
C ASP A 113 19.85 5.68 -7.72
N GLU A 114 20.23 4.98 -6.64
CA GLU A 114 20.34 3.51 -6.58
C GLU A 114 19.03 2.80 -6.97
N TYR A 115 17.87 3.39 -6.62
CA TYR A 115 16.55 2.86 -6.96
C TYR A 115 15.92 3.49 -8.20
N GLU A 116 16.68 4.27 -8.97
CA GLU A 116 16.20 4.97 -10.18
C GLU A 116 14.97 5.87 -9.90
N MET A 117 14.95 6.52 -8.73
CA MET A 117 13.91 7.46 -8.34
C MET A 117 14.32 8.89 -8.68
N VAL A 118 13.35 9.69 -9.13
CA VAL A 118 13.53 11.13 -9.28
C VAL A 118 13.23 11.81 -7.95
N MET A 119 14.22 12.50 -7.38
CA MET A 119 14.06 13.29 -6.17
C MET A 119 14.15 14.79 -6.47
N ALA A 120 13.21 15.57 -5.93
CA ALA A 120 13.18 17.02 -6.02
C ALA A 120 13.25 17.66 -4.62
N PHE A 121 14.08 18.70 -4.49
CA PHE A 121 14.13 19.52 -3.27
C PHE A 121 13.23 20.74 -3.42
N SER A 122 12.25 20.89 -2.53
CA SER A 122 11.31 22.02 -2.57
C SER A 122 11.84 23.28 -1.88
N GLY A 123 12.75 23.14 -0.91
CA GLY A 123 13.19 24.24 -0.04
C GLY A 123 12.13 24.74 0.94
N ILE A 124 10.95 24.10 1.01
CA ILE A 124 9.79 24.57 1.80
C ILE A 124 9.35 23.44 2.74
N ARG A 125 9.32 23.72 4.06
CA ARG A 125 8.72 22.83 5.06
C ARG A 125 7.22 23.09 5.19
N LEU A 126 6.44 22.02 5.37
CA LEU A 126 4.96 22.07 5.39
C LEU A 126 4.36 21.62 6.72
N PHE A 127 4.96 22.02 7.84
CA PHE A 127 4.42 21.69 9.16
C PHE A 127 3.04 22.29 9.39
N HIS A 128 2.14 21.49 9.97
CA HIS A 128 0.81 21.90 10.40
C HIS A 128 0.56 21.31 11.79
N HIS A 129 0.07 22.12 12.72
CA HIS A 129 -0.17 21.77 14.12
C HIS A 129 -1.66 21.80 14.45
#